data_AF-A0A3D3AM24-F1
#
_entry.id   AF-A0A3D3AM24-F1
#
_cell.length_a   1.000
_cell.length_b   1.000
_cell.length_c   1.000
_cell.angle_alpha   90.00
_cell.angle_beta   90.00
_cell.angle_gamma   90.00
#
_symmetry.space_group_name_H-M   'P 1'
#
loop_
_entity.id
_entity.type
_entity.pdbx_description
1 polymer ?
#
loop_
_entity_poly.entity_id
_entity_poly.type
_entity_poly.pdbx_seq_one_letter_code
_entity_poly.pdbx_strand_id
1 'polypeptide(L)'
;MKKIIVLIFSILFISPVYADLEGDLYQTLADFVQNPKMFFMDIQYDTEDNFPAWEQNSSIQTNALFQLFGIGNLSFKSEVLSEDLAFPQITASINGWYFWGLKLLTQIPALKKAKDINIYGFSPSLTVRKSVNEELSLFAGAKLSVGHIGFDFRDVVREEISSQSLKNLIENSSYQNKTYIIPGCYIGMGILPEANSYLAVQLGYQFIEQRLYAKIIAGWEYWELGLGLYPDSVIILHPMVNFTYKFDI
;
A
#
# COMPACT_ATOMS: atom_id res chain seq x y z
N MET A 1 -14.30 5.36 22.56
CA MET A 1 -14.27 5.39 21.08
C MET A 1 -14.33 6.79 20.46
N LYS A 2 -15.39 7.61 20.65
CA LYS A 2 -15.48 8.97 20.04
C LYS A 2 -14.25 9.87 20.27
N LYS A 3 -13.65 9.85 21.47
CA LYS A 3 -12.46 10.66 21.80
C LYS A 3 -11.17 10.17 21.11
N ILE A 4 -11.06 8.88 20.81
CA ILE A 4 -9.89 8.29 20.12
C ILE A 4 -9.99 8.55 18.61
N ILE A 5 -11.18 8.42 18.03
CA ILE A 5 -11.43 8.77 16.63
C ILE A 5 -11.15 10.26 16.39
N VAL A 6 -11.60 11.14 17.30
CA VAL A 6 -11.29 12.58 17.23
C VAL A 6 -9.80 12.83 17.40
N LEU A 7 -9.08 12.10 18.26
CA LEU A 7 -7.62 12.26 18.43
C LEU A 7 -6.84 11.76 17.20
N ILE A 8 -7.24 10.65 16.58
CA ILE A 8 -6.63 10.13 15.35
C ILE A 8 -6.94 11.06 14.18
N PHE A 9 -8.18 11.55 14.04
CA PHE A 9 -8.50 12.61 13.08
C PHE A 9 -7.72 13.88 13.38
N SER A 10 -7.56 14.27 14.64
CA SER A 10 -6.74 15.43 14.99
C SER A 10 -5.28 15.22 14.59
N ILE A 11 -4.68 14.06 14.87
CA ILE A 11 -3.28 13.78 14.52
C ILE A 11 -3.08 13.65 12.99
N LEU A 12 -4.04 13.07 12.27
CA LEU A 12 -4.00 12.94 10.79
C LEU A 12 -4.28 14.27 10.08
N PHE A 13 -5.00 15.20 10.70
CA PHE A 13 -5.41 16.49 10.11
C PHE A 13 -4.74 17.73 10.75
N ILE A 14 -3.82 17.58 11.71
CA ILE A 14 -3.05 18.72 12.28
C ILE A 14 -1.82 19.08 11.42
N SER A 15 -1.47 18.28 10.41
CA SER A 15 -0.38 18.62 9.47
C SER A 15 -0.83 19.12 8.07
N PRO A 16 -1.75 20.09 7.95
CA PRO A 16 -1.74 21.01 6.81
C PRO A 16 -1.42 22.43 7.29
N VAL A 17 -0.64 22.58 8.37
CA VAL A 17 -0.09 23.88 8.75
C VAL A 17 1.17 24.09 7.91
N TYR A 18 0.97 24.61 6.69
CA TYR A 18 1.99 24.98 5.69
C TYR A 18 2.76 23.83 5.00
N ALA A 19 2.06 22.86 4.40
CA ALA A 19 2.70 21.97 3.42
C ALA A 19 2.89 22.73 2.09
N ASP A 20 4.14 22.93 1.66
CA ASP A 20 4.47 23.35 0.29
C ASP A 20 4.16 22.17 -0.63
N LEU A 21 2.89 22.04 -1.04
CA LEU A 21 2.41 20.93 -1.86
C LEU A 21 3.25 20.75 -3.12
N GLU A 22 3.73 21.84 -3.71
CA GLU A 22 4.58 21.80 -4.89
C GLU A 22 5.97 21.23 -4.55
N GLY A 23 6.60 21.74 -3.48
CA GLY A 23 7.87 21.21 -2.95
C GLY A 23 7.78 19.73 -2.57
N ASP A 24 6.72 19.31 -1.88
CA ASP A 24 6.49 17.93 -1.46
C ASP A 24 6.28 16.99 -2.65
N LEU A 25 5.53 17.43 -3.67
CA LEU A 25 5.35 16.68 -4.91
C LEU A 25 6.68 16.53 -5.68
N TYR A 26 7.50 17.59 -5.72
CA TYR A 26 8.84 17.51 -6.34
C TYR A 26 9.78 16.60 -5.59
N GLN A 27 9.80 16.66 -4.27
CA GLN A 27 10.64 15.80 -3.45
C GLN A 27 10.22 14.34 -3.61
N THR A 28 8.91 14.06 -3.56
CA THR A 28 8.37 12.72 -3.78
C THR A 28 8.74 12.18 -5.16
N LEU A 29 8.62 13.00 -6.22
CA LEU A 29 9.05 12.61 -7.56
C LEU A 29 10.57 12.40 -7.65
N ALA A 30 11.36 13.24 -6.97
CA ALA A 30 12.81 13.11 -6.91
C ALA A 30 13.23 11.80 -6.24
N ASP A 31 12.68 11.50 -5.06
CA ASP A 31 12.91 10.26 -4.32
C ASP A 31 12.48 9.05 -5.14
N PHE A 32 11.33 9.17 -5.81
CA PHE A 32 10.85 8.15 -6.72
C PHE A 32 11.83 7.86 -7.87
N VAL A 33 12.37 8.87 -8.56
CA VAL A 33 13.27 8.60 -9.68
C VAL A 33 14.65 8.12 -9.24
N GLN A 34 15.11 8.57 -8.07
CA GLN A 34 16.37 8.08 -7.50
C GLN A 34 16.28 6.60 -7.10
N ASN A 35 15.14 6.16 -6.54
CA ASN A 35 14.94 4.77 -6.16
C ASN A 35 13.50 4.28 -6.44
N PRO A 36 13.15 4.09 -7.71
CA PRO A 36 11.77 3.78 -8.13
C PRO A 36 11.29 2.45 -7.57
N LYS A 37 12.24 1.55 -7.35
CA LYS A 37 12.01 0.24 -6.76
C LYS A 37 11.66 0.36 -5.28
N MET A 38 12.46 1.07 -4.48
CA MET A 38 12.15 1.26 -3.05
C MET A 38 10.84 1.99 -2.84
N PHE A 39 10.58 3.06 -3.61
CA PHE A 39 9.31 3.76 -3.51
C PHE A 39 8.12 2.87 -3.86
N PHE A 40 8.25 2.02 -4.88
CA PHE A 40 7.23 1.01 -5.19
C PHE A 40 7.02 0.05 -4.00
N MET A 41 8.11 -0.40 -3.35
CA MET A 41 8.01 -1.23 -2.15
C MET A 41 7.28 -0.50 -1.02
N ASP A 42 7.61 0.76 -0.76
CA ASP A 42 7.01 1.53 0.33
C ASP A 42 5.49 1.68 0.13
N ILE A 43 5.04 2.06 -1.07
CA ILE A 43 3.61 2.12 -1.37
C ILE A 43 2.98 0.75 -1.20
N GLN A 44 3.61 -0.29 -1.74
CA GLN A 44 3.13 -1.65 -1.62
C GLN A 44 2.97 -2.04 -0.14
N TYR A 45 3.91 -1.66 0.71
CA TYR A 45 3.92 -2.00 2.12
C TYR A 45 2.80 -1.35 2.90
N ASP A 46 2.47 -0.11 2.54
CA ASP A 46 1.40 0.65 3.18
C ASP A 46 0.02 0.26 2.64
N THR A 47 -0.07 -0.14 1.36
CA THR A 47 -1.36 -0.40 0.70
C THR A 47 -1.80 -1.85 0.72
N GLU A 48 -0.88 -2.82 0.78
CA GLU A 48 -1.25 -4.24 0.71
C GLU A 48 -1.73 -4.82 2.04
N ASP A 49 -2.97 -5.30 2.03
CA ASP A 49 -3.51 -6.21 3.03
C ASP A 49 -3.76 -7.60 2.41
N ASN A 50 -2.95 -8.58 2.84
CA ASN A 50 -3.03 -9.97 2.41
C ASN A 50 -3.54 -10.91 3.52
N PHE A 51 -4.08 -10.36 4.62
CA PHE A 51 -4.67 -11.14 5.69
C PHE A 51 -6.02 -11.73 5.24
N PRO A 52 -6.44 -12.89 5.79
CA PRO A 52 -7.71 -13.49 5.40
C PRO A 52 -8.91 -12.59 5.76
N ALA A 53 -10.07 -12.88 5.17
CA ALA A 53 -11.32 -12.29 5.63
C ALA A 53 -11.70 -12.94 6.97
N TRP A 54 -11.70 -12.16 8.04
CA TRP A 54 -12.00 -12.65 9.39
C TRP A 54 -13.50 -12.70 9.68
N GLU A 55 -14.26 -11.78 9.08
CA GLU A 55 -15.70 -11.59 9.29
C GLU A 55 -16.34 -11.07 8.01
N GLN A 56 -17.57 -11.52 7.76
CA GLN A 56 -18.35 -11.24 6.54
C GLN A 56 -17.64 -11.67 5.26
N ASN A 57 -18.42 -11.94 4.22
CA ASN A 57 -17.87 -12.62 3.05
C ASN A 57 -17.01 -11.69 2.19
N SER A 58 -17.14 -10.38 2.29
CA SER A 58 -16.38 -9.45 1.46
C SER A 58 -16.09 -8.12 2.15
N SER A 59 -15.02 -7.45 1.71
CA SER A 59 -14.69 -6.12 2.19
C SER A 59 -14.02 -5.27 1.12
N ILE A 60 -14.25 -3.96 1.25
CA ILE A 60 -13.51 -2.91 0.54
C ILE A 60 -12.72 -2.14 1.59
N GLN A 61 -11.44 -1.91 1.31
CA GLN A 61 -10.55 -1.18 2.22
C GLN A 61 -9.83 -0.05 1.48
N THR A 62 -9.52 1.03 2.19
CA THR A 62 -8.64 2.10 1.74
C THR A 62 -7.69 2.44 2.86
N ASN A 63 -6.43 2.75 2.52
CA ASN A 63 -5.49 3.22 3.52
C ASN A 63 -5.77 4.71 3.78
N ALA A 64 -5.78 5.10 5.05
CA ALA A 64 -6.09 6.42 5.57
C ALA A 64 -4.84 7.16 6.10
N LEU A 65 -3.67 6.51 6.13
CA LEU A 65 -2.39 7.21 6.26
C LEU A 65 -2.08 7.89 4.93
N PHE A 66 -2.52 9.14 4.86
CA PHE A 66 -2.24 10.10 3.79
C PHE A 66 -0.74 10.50 3.74
N GLN A 67 0.19 9.53 3.77
CA GLN A 67 1.61 9.86 3.58
C GLN A 67 1.87 10.54 2.23
N LEU A 68 0.90 10.48 1.32
CA LEU A 68 0.98 11.12 0.03
C LEU A 68 -0.42 11.66 -0.29
N PHE A 69 -0.62 12.98 -0.20
CA PHE A 69 -1.74 13.70 -0.83
C PHE A 69 -1.85 13.44 -2.36
N GLY A 70 -1.08 12.49 -2.91
CA GLY A 70 -1.11 12.06 -4.28
C GLY A 70 -1.34 10.56 -4.49
N ILE A 71 -1.43 9.69 -3.47
CA ILE A 71 -1.70 8.25 -3.71
C ILE A 71 -3.09 7.89 -3.23
N GLY A 72 -3.88 7.31 -4.12
CA GLY A 72 -5.15 6.68 -3.80
C GLY A 72 -4.98 5.17 -3.88
N ASN A 73 -5.52 4.45 -2.92
CA ASN A 73 -5.53 2.99 -2.92
C ASN A 73 -6.92 2.44 -2.63
N LEU A 74 -7.17 1.25 -3.14
CA LEU A 74 -8.39 0.49 -2.90
C LEU A 74 -8.03 -0.99 -2.85
N SER A 75 -8.50 -1.66 -1.81
CA SER A 75 -8.39 -3.10 -1.64
C SER A 75 -9.78 -3.71 -1.73
N PHE A 76 -9.94 -4.78 -2.49
CA PHE A 76 -11.11 -5.63 -2.44
C PHE A 76 -10.69 -7.01 -1.96
N LYS A 77 -11.44 -7.56 -1.02
CA LYS A 77 -11.20 -8.87 -0.43
C LYS A 77 -12.52 -9.63 -0.37
N SER A 78 -12.49 -10.91 -0.70
CA SER A 78 -13.67 -11.75 -0.71
C SER A 78 -13.33 -13.18 -0.31
N GLU A 79 -14.14 -13.75 0.57
CA GLU A 79 -14.21 -15.17 0.83
C GLU A 79 -14.81 -15.87 -0.40
N VAL A 80 -14.00 -16.72 -1.03
CA VAL A 80 -14.39 -17.51 -2.20
C VAL A 80 -14.84 -18.92 -1.78
N LEU A 81 -14.33 -19.40 -0.65
CA LEU A 81 -14.74 -20.67 -0.05
C LEU A 81 -14.76 -20.51 1.47
N SER A 82 -15.90 -20.83 2.09
CA SER A 82 -16.02 -20.88 3.55
C SER A 82 -15.27 -22.08 4.12
N GLU A 83 -14.77 -21.95 5.35
CA GLU A 83 -14.18 -23.08 6.05
C GLU A 83 -15.24 -24.16 6.35
N ASP A 84 -14.90 -25.42 6.11
CA ASP A 84 -15.66 -26.56 6.60
C ASP A 84 -14.72 -27.59 7.26
N LEU A 85 -15.24 -28.76 7.66
CA LEU A 85 -14.42 -29.77 8.34
C LEU A 85 -13.24 -30.29 7.49
N ALA A 86 -13.41 -30.36 6.17
CA ALA A 86 -12.44 -30.93 5.24
C ALA A 86 -11.60 -29.86 4.51
N PHE A 87 -12.12 -28.65 4.37
CA PHE A 87 -11.55 -27.59 3.56
C PHE A 87 -11.22 -26.35 4.39
N PRO A 88 -10.05 -25.72 4.14
CA PRO A 88 -9.77 -24.40 4.68
C PRO A 88 -10.64 -23.35 4.00
N GLN A 89 -10.87 -22.22 4.68
CA GLN A 89 -11.39 -21.02 4.05
C GLN A 89 -10.40 -20.56 2.97
N ILE A 90 -10.93 -20.06 1.84
CA ILE A 90 -10.15 -19.42 0.79
C ILE A 90 -10.62 -17.97 0.65
N THR A 91 -9.69 -17.04 0.82
CA THR A 91 -9.90 -15.62 0.55
C THR A 91 -9.10 -15.21 -0.69
N ALA A 92 -9.76 -14.58 -1.64
CA ALA A 92 -9.11 -13.86 -2.73
C ALA A 92 -9.10 -12.37 -2.42
N SER A 93 -8.00 -11.69 -2.71
CA SER A 93 -7.96 -10.23 -2.65
C SER A 93 -7.28 -9.64 -3.87
N ILE A 94 -7.62 -8.40 -4.17
CA ILE A 94 -6.92 -7.56 -5.12
C ILE A 94 -6.79 -6.18 -4.51
N ASN A 95 -5.55 -5.73 -4.38
CA ASN A 95 -5.23 -4.36 -4.03
C ASN A 95 -4.85 -3.59 -5.29
N GLY A 96 -5.20 -2.31 -5.35
CA GLY A 96 -4.79 -1.41 -6.41
C GLY A 96 -4.47 -0.05 -5.83
N TRP A 97 -3.47 0.60 -6.40
CA TRP A 97 -3.11 1.97 -6.04
C TRP A 97 -2.68 2.76 -7.26
N TYR A 98 -2.89 4.07 -7.20
CA TYR A 98 -2.56 5.00 -8.27
C TYR A 98 -2.01 6.30 -7.68
N PHE A 99 -0.85 6.73 -8.17
CA PHE A 99 -0.24 8.00 -7.80
C PHE A 99 -0.87 9.14 -8.63
N TRP A 100 -2.07 9.55 -8.24
CA TRP A 100 -2.82 10.65 -8.86
C TRP A 100 -2.18 12.02 -8.69
N GLY A 101 -1.41 12.25 -7.62
CA GLY A 101 -0.72 13.53 -7.38
C GLY A 101 0.25 13.90 -8.50
N LEU A 102 0.78 12.92 -9.23
CA LEU A 102 1.60 13.17 -10.41
C LEU A 102 0.83 13.83 -11.57
N LYS A 103 -0.48 13.64 -11.65
CA LYS A 103 -1.29 14.38 -12.63
C LYS A 103 -1.31 15.87 -12.31
N LEU A 104 -1.19 16.26 -11.04
CA LEU A 104 -1.07 17.67 -10.65
C LEU A 104 0.23 18.28 -11.16
N LEU A 105 1.31 17.50 -11.30
CA LEU A 105 2.56 18.00 -11.87
C LEU A 105 2.39 18.51 -13.30
N THR A 106 1.53 17.89 -14.11
CA THR A 106 1.26 18.37 -15.48
C THR A 106 0.56 19.74 -15.53
N GLN A 107 0.01 20.20 -14.41
CA GLN A 107 -0.58 21.54 -14.29
C GLN A 107 0.48 22.63 -14.05
N ILE A 108 1.70 22.23 -13.68
CA ILE A 108 2.82 23.15 -13.48
C ILE A 108 3.33 23.56 -14.87
N PRO A 109 3.44 24.86 -15.19
CA PRO A 109 3.82 25.34 -16.52
C PRO A 109 5.11 24.70 -17.06
N ALA A 110 6.13 24.57 -16.21
CA ALA A 110 7.41 23.98 -16.55
C ALA A 110 7.29 22.49 -16.95
N LEU A 111 6.31 21.76 -16.42
CA LEU A 111 6.11 20.32 -16.64
C LEU A 111 4.96 20.01 -17.60
N LYS A 112 4.32 21.02 -18.18
CA LYS A 112 3.16 20.84 -19.07
C LYS A 112 3.46 19.99 -20.31
N LYS A 113 4.74 19.91 -20.71
CA LYS A 113 5.22 19.11 -21.83
C LYS A 113 5.56 17.66 -21.45
N ALA A 114 5.52 17.31 -20.17
CA ALA A 114 5.73 15.96 -19.72
C ALA A 114 4.60 15.04 -20.21
N LYS A 115 4.96 13.83 -20.63
CA LYS A 115 4.06 12.82 -21.19
C LYS A 115 4.09 11.55 -20.37
N ASP A 116 3.06 10.73 -20.55
CA ASP A 116 2.96 9.37 -20.01
C ASP A 116 3.19 9.23 -18.50
N ILE A 117 2.93 10.28 -17.72
CA ILE A 117 3.11 10.26 -16.27
C ILE A 117 2.05 9.37 -15.61
N ASN A 118 2.40 8.10 -15.42
CA ASN A 118 1.53 7.09 -14.85
C ASN A 118 2.33 6.18 -13.93
N ILE A 119 1.99 6.22 -12.65
CA ILE A 119 2.61 5.37 -11.64
C ILE A 119 1.50 4.70 -10.85
N TYR A 120 1.42 3.38 -10.97
CA TYR A 120 0.34 2.60 -10.40
C TYR A 120 0.79 1.19 -10.10
N GLY A 121 0.03 0.51 -9.27
CA GLY A 121 0.27 -0.89 -8.98
C GLY A 121 -1.00 -1.62 -8.63
N PHE A 122 -0.92 -2.94 -8.72
CA PHE A 122 -1.95 -3.83 -8.25
C PHE A 122 -1.32 -5.10 -7.69
N SER A 123 -2.02 -5.76 -6.76
CA SER A 123 -1.53 -6.93 -6.07
C SER A 123 -2.69 -7.90 -5.80
N PRO A 124 -2.92 -8.88 -6.67
CA PRO A 124 -3.76 -10.02 -6.36
C PRO A 124 -3.07 -10.91 -5.32
N SER A 125 -3.87 -11.45 -4.41
CA SER A 125 -3.43 -12.48 -3.47
C SER A 125 -4.50 -13.56 -3.26
N LEU A 126 -4.02 -14.73 -2.83
CA LEU A 126 -4.86 -15.83 -2.40
C LEU A 126 -4.37 -16.31 -1.04
N THR A 127 -5.28 -16.36 -0.08
CA THR A 127 -5.01 -16.80 1.29
C THR A 127 -5.88 -17.99 1.63
N VAL A 128 -5.27 -19.05 2.15
CA VAL A 128 -5.95 -20.15 2.82
C VAL A 128 -5.88 -19.97 4.32
N ARG A 129 -7.00 -20.15 5.02
CA ARG A 129 -7.10 -20.06 6.48
C ARG A 129 -7.75 -21.32 7.04
N LYS A 130 -7.26 -21.79 8.18
CA LYS A 130 -7.88 -22.88 8.95
C LYS A 130 -7.94 -22.51 10.42
N SER A 131 -9.11 -22.65 11.02
CA SER A 131 -9.31 -22.50 12.46
C SER A 131 -8.69 -23.68 13.20
N VAL A 132 -7.81 -23.39 14.15
CA VAL A 132 -7.25 -24.39 15.08
C VAL A 132 -8.21 -24.59 16.24
N ASN A 133 -8.82 -23.50 16.71
CA ASN A 133 -9.92 -23.46 17.66
C ASN A 133 -10.76 -22.19 17.40
N GLU A 134 -11.71 -21.89 18.28
CA GLU A 134 -12.62 -20.73 18.14
C GLU A 134 -11.90 -19.38 18.14
N GLU A 135 -10.74 -19.29 18.79
CA GLU A 135 -9.99 -18.04 18.95
C GLU A 135 -8.79 -17.95 18.00
N LEU A 136 -8.19 -19.08 17.62
CA LEU A 136 -6.93 -19.15 16.90
C LEU A 136 -7.12 -19.73 15.50
N SER A 137 -6.65 -19.01 14.49
CA SER A 137 -6.53 -19.50 13.12
C SER A 137 -5.10 -19.42 12.62
N LEU A 138 -4.73 -20.37 11.77
CA LEU A 138 -3.51 -20.31 10.97
C LEU A 138 -3.87 -19.99 9.53
N PHE A 139 -3.00 -19.27 8.84
CA PHE A 139 -3.18 -18.98 7.42
C PHE A 139 -1.87 -19.00 6.66
N ALA A 140 -1.98 -19.22 5.36
CA ALA A 140 -0.88 -19.15 4.42
C ALA A 140 -1.40 -18.60 3.09
N GLY A 141 -0.52 -18.04 2.27
CA GLY A 141 -0.95 -17.51 0.99
C GLY A 141 0.19 -17.10 0.09
N ALA A 142 -0.21 -16.64 -1.08
CA ALA A 142 0.69 -16.13 -2.10
C ALA A 142 0.12 -14.84 -2.69
N LYS A 143 1.02 -13.95 -3.07
CA LYS A 143 0.70 -12.66 -3.70
C LYS A 143 1.57 -12.43 -4.92
N LEU A 144 1.07 -11.62 -5.85
CA LEU A 144 1.82 -11.14 -6.99
C LEU A 144 1.66 -9.63 -7.09
N SER A 145 2.68 -8.89 -6.66
CA SER A 145 2.64 -7.43 -6.72
C SER A 145 3.19 -6.96 -8.04
N VAL A 146 2.43 -6.15 -8.76
CA VAL A 146 2.80 -5.61 -10.06
C VAL A 146 2.78 -4.09 -9.98
N GLY A 147 3.89 -3.47 -10.34
CA GLY A 147 4.07 -2.02 -10.39
C GLY A 147 4.40 -1.55 -11.78
N HIS A 148 3.80 -0.46 -12.20
CA HIS A 148 4.15 0.20 -13.45
C HIS A 148 4.59 1.63 -13.20
N ILE A 149 5.66 2.00 -13.89
CA ILE A 149 6.27 3.32 -13.84
C ILE A 149 6.43 3.80 -15.27
N GLY A 150 5.68 4.83 -15.63
CA GLY A 150 5.78 5.56 -16.87
C GLY A 150 5.97 7.04 -16.61
N PHE A 151 6.97 7.65 -17.22
CA PHE A 151 7.07 9.10 -17.39
C PHE A 151 8.02 9.46 -18.54
N ASP A 152 7.74 10.56 -19.22
CA ASP A 152 8.59 11.15 -20.24
C ASP A 152 8.70 12.67 -20.06
N PHE A 153 9.87 13.10 -19.60
CA PHE A 153 10.25 14.49 -19.39
C PHE A 153 11.19 15.01 -20.48
N ARG A 154 11.41 14.29 -21.59
CA ARG A 154 12.40 14.72 -22.61
C ARG A 154 12.04 16.04 -23.29
N ASP A 155 10.75 16.36 -23.39
CA ASP A 155 10.26 17.61 -23.99
C ASP A 155 10.16 18.77 -22.98
N VAL A 156 10.52 18.54 -21.72
CA VAL A 156 10.49 19.55 -20.66
C VAL A 156 11.68 20.49 -20.77
N VAL A 157 11.42 21.80 -20.69
CA VAL A 157 12.45 22.85 -20.75
C VAL A 157 13.03 23.04 -19.35
N ARG A 158 14.29 22.65 -19.16
CA ARG A 158 14.94 22.60 -17.84
C ARG A 158 15.10 23.98 -17.21
N GLU A 159 15.32 24.99 -18.03
CA GLU A 159 15.53 26.38 -17.62
C GLU A 159 14.28 26.97 -16.97
N GLU A 160 13.09 26.43 -17.27
CA GLU A 160 11.80 26.86 -16.72
C GLU A 160 11.50 26.22 -15.36
N ILE A 161 12.32 25.25 -14.92
CA ILE A 161 12.14 24.56 -13.64
C ILE A 161 12.82 25.36 -12.52
N SER A 162 12.11 25.60 -11.43
CA SER A 162 12.68 26.25 -10.23
C SER A 162 13.45 25.26 -9.34
N SER A 163 12.98 24.01 -9.24
CA SER A 163 13.56 22.96 -8.39
C SER A 163 14.84 22.35 -8.98
N GLN A 164 15.96 22.46 -8.26
CA GLN A 164 17.22 21.84 -8.66
C GLN A 164 17.13 20.30 -8.63
N SER A 165 16.41 19.72 -7.67
CA SER A 165 16.19 18.27 -7.59
C SER A 165 15.50 17.74 -8.84
N LEU A 166 14.53 18.49 -9.37
CA LEU A 166 13.81 18.14 -10.59
C LEU A 166 14.65 18.37 -11.86
N LYS A 167 15.49 19.40 -11.91
CA LYS A 167 16.47 19.56 -13.00
C LYS A 167 17.41 18.36 -13.08
N ASN A 168 17.98 17.99 -11.94
CA ASN A 168 18.87 16.83 -11.84
C ASN A 168 18.15 15.53 -12.26
N LEU A 169 16.87 15.39 -11.92
CA LEU A 169 16.05 14.26 -12.35
C LEU A 169 15.90 14.19 -13.87
N ILE A 170 15.55 15.30 -14.52
CA ILE A 170 15.37 15.36 -15.98
C ILE A 170 16.71 15.22 -16.71
N GLU A 171 17.81 15.63 -16.09
CA GLU A 171 19.16 15.40 -16.58
C GLU A 171 19.52 13.92 -16.62
N ASN A 172 19.32 13.22 -15.51
CA ASN A 172 19.82 11.87 -15.32
C ASN A 172 18.81 10.78 -15.70
N SER A 173 17.54 11.11 -15.78
CA SER A 173 16.43 10.17 -15.95
C SER A 173 15.22 10.89 -16.52
N SER A 174 15.35 11.43 -17.74
CA SER A 174 14.24 12.08 -18.45
C SER A 174 13.16 11.12 -18.95
N TYR A 175 13.40 9.80 -18.95
CA TYR A 175 12.43 8.83 -19.42
C TYR A 175 12.53 7.54 -18.61
N GLN A 176 11.37 7.04 -18.14
CA GLN A 176 11.25 5.66 -17.66
C GLN A 176 9.94 5.05 -18.12
N ASN A 177 10.03 3.77 -18.47
CA ASN A 177 8.89 2.92 -18.74
C ASN A 177 9.26 1.51 -18.27
N LYS A 178 8.89 1.17 -17.04
CA LYS A 178 9.29 -0.07 -16.37
C LYS A 178 8.12 -0.71 -15.66
N THR A 179 8.10 -2.03 -15.70
CA THR A 179 7.17 -2.84 -14.92
C THR A 179 7.95 -3.69 -13.95
N TYR A 180 7.56 -3.66 -12.68
CA TYR A 180 8.11 -4.42 -11.59
C TYR A 180 7.13 -5.53 -11.23
N ILE A 181 7.63 -6.74 -11.00
CA ILE A 181 6.83 -7.89 -10.62
C ILE A 181 7.50 -8.52 -9.42
N ILE A 182 6.75 -8.66 -8.33
CA ILE A 182 7.28 -9.12 -7.04
C ILE A 182 6.35 -10.22 -6.52
N PRO A 183 6.63 -11.49 -6.88
CA PRO A 183 5.92 -12.61 -6.31
C PRO A 183 6.41 -12.84 -4.87
N GLY A 184 5.48 -13.21 -3.99
CA GLY A 184 5.81 -13.58 -2.62
C GLY A 184 4.84 -14.59 -2.03
N CYS A 185 5.29 -15.25 -0.98
CA CYS A 185 4.46 -16.11 -0.15
C CYS A 185 4.51 -15.65 1.30
N TYR A 186 3.53 -16.10 2.07
CA TYR A 186 3.44 -15.77 3.48
C TYR A 186 2.72 -16.85 4.27
N ILE A 187 3.00 -16.84 5.57
CA ILE A 187 2.31 -17.60 6.59
C ILE A 187 1.96 -16.67 7.74
N GLY A 188 0.97 -17.03 8.53
CA GLY A 188 0.61 -16.24 9.69
C GLY A 188 -0.39 -16.92 10.60
N MET A 189 -0.73 -16.19 11.65
CA MET A 189 -1.73 -16.58 12.63
C MET A 189 -2.61 -15.39 12.95
N GLY A 190 -3.87 -15.65 13.30
CA GLY A 190 -4.76 -14.64 13.84
C GLY A 190 -5.48 -15.14 15.08
N ILE A 191 -5.72 -14.20 15.98
CA ILE A 191 -6.43 -14.34 17.24
C ILE A 191 -7.70 -13.51 17.13
N LEU A 192 -8.84 -14.08 17.50
CA LEU A 192 -10.17 -13.48 17.47
C LEU A 192 -10.63 -13.23 18.92
N PRO A 193 -10.18 -12.14 19.58
CA PRO A 193 -10.41 -11.94 21.01
C PRO A 193 -11.86 -11.59 21.33
N GLU A 194 -12.57 -10.93 20.42
CA GLU A 194 -13.98 -10.55 20.54
C GLU A 194 -14.65 -10.57 19.17
N ALA A 195 -15.98 -10.65 19.13
CA ALA A 195 -16.74 -10.47 17.90
C ALA A 195 -16.46 -9.09 17.29
N ASN A 196 -16.24 -9.02 15.99
CA ASN A 196 -15.89 -7.78 15.28
C ASN A 196 -14.46 -7.28 15.52
N SER A 197 -13.55 -8.15 15.97
CA SER A 197 -12.16 -7.81 16.21
C SER A 197 -11.18 -8.96 15.97
N TYR A 198 -9.95 -8.61 15.59
CA TYR A 198 -8.89 -9.61 15.45
C TYR A 198 -7.51 -8.99 15.64
N LEU A 199 -6.54 -9.82 16.00
CA LEU A 199 -5.11 -9.53 15.97
C LEU A 199 -4.44 -10.59 15.11
N ALA A 200 -3.72 -10.20 14.08
CA ALA A 200 -3.04 -11.14 13.20
C ALA A 200 -1.58 -10.75 12.97
N VAL A 201 -0.73 -11.76 12.86
CA VAL A 201 0.69 -11.63 12.56
C VAL A 201 1.00 -12.47 11.33
N GLN A 202 1.83 -11.93 10.45
CA GLN A 202 2.25 -12.54 9.20
C GLN A 202 3.76 -12.43 9.05
N LEU A 203 4.37 -13.48 8.52
CA LEU A 203 5.73 -13.53 8.01
C LEU A 203 5.69 -13.92 6.54
N GLY A 204 6.46 -13.24 5.70
CA GLY A 204 6.50 -13.54 4.28
C GLY A 204 7.88 -13.35 3.66
N TYR A 205 7.97 -13.85 2.44
CA TYR A 205 9.19 -13.83 1.63
C TYR A 205 8.87 -13.44 0.19
N GLN A 206 9.65 -12.52 -0.37
CA GLN A 206 9.57 -12.08 -1.75
C GLN A 206 10.70 -12.73 -2.55
N PHE A 207 10.36 -13.51 -3.56
CA PHE A 207 11.31 -14.43 -4.20
C PHE A 207 12.37 -13.72 -5.04
N ILE A 208 11.95 -12.73 -5.85
CA ILE A 208 12.86 -12.00 -6.75
C ILE A 208 13.78 -11.09 -5.95
N GLU A 209 13.24 -10.46 -4.92
CA GLU A 209 13.96 -9.52 -4.06
C GLU A 209 14.73 -10.18 -2.93
N GLN A 210 14.52 -11.48 -2.73
CA GLN A 210 15.08 -12.27 -1.65
C GLN A 210 14.88 -11.63 -0.26
N ARG A 211 13.71 -11.01 -0.07
CA ARG A 211 13.42 -10.17 1.09
C ARG A 211 12.41 -10.83 2.00
N LEU A 212 12.72 -10.85 3.30
CA LEU A 212 11.77 -11.20 4.35
C LEU A 212 10.94 -9.98 4.73
N TYR A 213 9.69 -10.20 5.14
CA TYR A 213 8.87 -9.17 5.76
C TYR A 213 8.02 -9.76 6.87
N ALA A 214 7.66 -8.92 7.83
CA ALA A 214 6.66 -9.24 8.83
C ALA A 214 5.59 -8.16 8.88
N LYS A 215 4.35 -8.53 9.22
CA LYS A 215 3.27 -7.59 9.48
C LYS A 215 2.53 -8.02 10.73
N ILE A 216 2.15 -7.07 11.56
CA ILE A 216 1.14 -7.24 12.60
C ILE A 216 -0.01 -6.31 12.31
N ILE A 217 -1.24 -6.80 12.40
CA ILE A 217 -2.44 -5.99 12.22
C ILE A 217 -3.46 -6.30 13.31
N ALA A 218 -4.13 -5.25 13.79
CA ALA A 218 -5.28 -5.33 14.66
C ALA A 218 -6.47 -4.72 13.91
N GLY A 219 -7.56 -5.48 13.81
CA GLY A 219 -8.78 -5.05 13.13
C GLY A 219 -9.95 -4.92 14.09
N TRP A 220 -10.83 -3.99 13.76
CA TRP A 220 -12.15 -3.77 14.35
C TRP A 220 -13.19 -3.65 13.23
N GLU A 221 -14.45 -3.35 13.59
CA GLU A 221 -15.59 -3.25 12.65
C GLU A 221 -15.28 -2.44 11.37
N TYR A 222 -14.68 -1.26 11.50
CA TYR A 222 -14.41 -0.34 10.37
C TYR A 222 -12.95 0.04 10.17
N TRP A 223 -12.06 -0.42 11.04
CA TRP A 223 -10.69 0.08 11.08
C TRP A 223 -9.71 -1.07 11.26
N GLU A 224 -8.59 -0.97 10.57
CA GLU A 224 -7.44 -1.84 10.79
C GLU A 224 -6.22 -0.97 11.05
N LEU A 225 -5.49 -1.29 12.11
CA LEU A 225 -4.21 -0.68 12.44
C LEU A 225 -3.13 -1.72 12.26
N GLY A 226 -2.06 -1.37 11.57
CA GLY A 226 -0.98 -2.30 11.29
C GLY A 226 0.40 -1.70 11.46
N LEU A 227 1.37 -2.60 11.54
CA LEU A 227 2.77 -2.27 11.50
C LEU A 227 3.50 -3.31 10.64
N GLY A 228 4.07 -2.85 9.54
CA GLY A 228 4.98 -3.61 8.70
C GLY A 228 6.43 -3.47 9.18
N LEU A 229 7.16 -4.58 9.12
CA LEU A 229 8.57 -4.71 9.48
C LEU A 229 9.31 -5.25 8.27
N TYR A 230 10.27 -4.47 7.76
CA TYR A 230 11.05 -4.88 6.62
C TYR A 230 12.55 -4.69 6.89
N PRO A 231 13.32 -5.78 7.06
CA PRO A 231 14.75 -5.72 7.33
C PRO A 231 15.54 -5.44 6.03
N ASP A 232 15.58 -4.18 5.61
CA ASP A 232 16.37 -3.71 4.48
C ASP A 232 17.65 -3.04 4.98
N SER A 233 18.60 -3.83 5.49
CA SER A 233 19.84 -3.38 6.16
C SER A 233 19.65 -2.52 7.44
N VAL A 234 18.54 -1.80 7.54
CA VAL A 234 17.97 -1.11 8.69
C VAL A 234 16.53 -1.61 8.85
N ILE A 235 16.05 -1.72 10.10
CA ILE A 235 14.65 -2.11 10.36
C ILE A 235 13.76 -0.92 10.02
N ILE A 236 12.96 -1.05 8.97
CA ILE A 236 11.97 -0.04 8.58
C ILE A 236 10.59 -0.42 9.13
N LEU A 237 9.94 0.54 9.78
CA LEU A 237 8.61 0.43 10.37
C LEU A 237 7.59 1.18 9.51
N HIS A 238 6.58 0.47 9.02
CA HIS A 238 5.51 1.04 8.20
C HIS A 238 4.18 0.98 8.96
N PRO A 239 3.73 2.09 9.58
CA PRO A 239 2.39 2.12 10.16
C PRO A 239 1.34 2.01 9.06
N MET A 240 0.25 1.32 9.34
CA MET A 240 -0.90 1.17 8.43
C MET A 240 -2.16 1.56 9.18
N VAL A 241 -3.03 2.33 8.53
CA VAL A 241 -4.37 2.63 9.03
C VAL A 241 -5.31 2.40 7.86
N ASN A 242 -6.13 1.36 7.89
CA ASN A 242 -7.13 1.14 6.86
C ASN A 242 -8.52 1.45 7.40
N PHE A 243 -9.31 2.13 6.59
CA PHE A 243 -10.75 2.11 6.72
C PHE A 243 -11.29 0.90 5.95
N THR A 244 -12.12 0.09 6.59
CA THR A 244 -12.68 -1.14 6.05
C THR A 244 -14.20 -1.06 6.07
N TYR A 245 -14.83 -1.34 4.94
CA TYR A 245 -16.28 -1.57 4.85
C TYR A 245 -16.52 -3.02 4.47
N LYS A 246 -17.18 -3.76 5.36
CA LYS A 246 -17.49 -5.18 5.19
C LYS A 246 -18.96 -5.34 4.75
N PHE A 247 -19.23 -6.33 3.91
CA PHE A 247 -20.56 -6.64 3.39
C PHE A 247 -20.66 -8.09 2.91
N ASP A 248 -21.89 -8.57 2.74
CA ASP A 248 -22.20 -9.90 2.21
C ASP A 248 -22.56 -9.82 0.72
N ILE A 249 -22.15 -10.83 -0.04
CA ILE A 249 -22.46 -11.04 -1.46
C ILE A 249 -23.22 -12.36 -1.61
#